data_AF-A0A843RK78-F1
#
_entry.id   AF-A0A843RK78-F1
#
_cell.length_a   1.000
_cell.length_b   1.000
_cell.length_c   1.000
_cell.angle_alpha   90.00
_cell.angle_beta   90.00
_cell.angle_gamma   90.00
#
_symmetry.space_group_name_H-M   'P 1'
#
loop_
_entity.id
_entity.type
_entity.pdbx_description
1 polymer ?
#
loop_
_entity_poly.entity_id
_entity_poly.type
_entity_poly.pdbx_seq_one_letter_code
_entity_poly.pdbx_strand_id
1 'polypeptide(L)' 'DGFTKRYGVKCLVYYEAFDGVELAIRREKSLKRWQRPWKIALIERDNPQWGDLWSGLSR' A
#
# COMPACT_ATOMS: atom_id res chain seq x y z
N ASP A 1 -10.96 -13.52 -14.27
CA ASP A 1 -11.33 -12.25 -13.59
C ASP A 1 -10.33 -11.97 -12.48
N GLY A 2 -10.31 -10.77 -11.87
CA GLY A 2 -9.18 -10.32 -11.02
C GLY A 2 -9.61 -9.55 -9.77
N PHE A 3 -8.83 -9.67 -8.69
CA PHE A 3 -9.18 -9.12 -7.37
C PHE A 3 -9.49 -7.61 -7.41
N THR A 4 -8.62 -6.81 -8.04
CA THR A 4 -8.79 -5.36 -8.16
C THR A 4 -10.07 -4.98 -8.89
N LYS A 5 -10.39 -5.68 -9.99
CA LYS A 5 -11.63 -5.52 -10.76
C LYS A 5 -12.87 -5.92 -9.94
N ARG A 6 -12.83 -7.07 -9.25
CA ARG A 6 -13.94 -7.60 -8.43
C ARG A 6 -14.31 -6.68 -7.27
N TYR A 7 -13.33 -6.03 -6.64
CA TYR A 7 -13.53 -5.19 -5.46
C TYR A 7 -13.39 -3.69 -5.72
N GLY A 8 -13.31 -3.26 -6.98
CA GLY A 8 -13.24 -1.84 -7.35
C GLY A 8 -12.00 -1.09 -6.83
N VAL A 9 -10.90 -1.81 -6.57
CA VAL A 9 -9.68 -1.24 -5.97
C VAL A 9 -9.01 -0.29 -6.96
N LYS A 10 -9.03 1.02 -6.66
CA LYS A 10 -8.52 2.10 -7.53
C LYS A 10 -7.53 3.06 -6.84
N CYS A 11 -7.73 3.39 -5.56
CA CYS A 11 -6.94 4.39 -4.86
C CYS A 11 -5.61 3.82 -4.32
N LEU A 12 -4.51 4.53 -4.51
CA LEU A 12 -3.22 4.25 -3.90
C LEU A 12 -3.13 4.96 -2.54
N VAL A 13 -3.53 4.29 -1.46
CA VAL A 13 -3.54 4.91 -0.12
C VAL A 13 -2.20 4.79 0.63
N TYR A 14 -1.25 4.00 0.13
CA TYR A 14 0.03 3.75 0.80
C TYR A 14 1.10 3.18 -0.14
N TYR A 15 2.36 3.59 0.05
CA TYR A 15 3.55 2.99 -0.57
C TYR A 15 4.78 3.15 0.33
N GLU A 16 5.79 2.30 0.15
CA GLU A 16 7.14 2.47 0.71
C GLU A 16 8.15 2.44 -0.44
N ALA A 17 9.13 3.34 -0.42
CA ALA A 17 10.26 3.35 -1.36
C ALA A 17 11.47 2.64 -0.74
N PHE A 18 12.26 1.94 -1.56
CA PHE A 18 13.46 1.21 -1.13
C PHE A 18 14.54 1.26 -2.21
N ASP A 19 15.80 1.42 -1.79
CA ASP A 19 16.96 1.52 -2.69
C ASP A 19 17.35 0.19 -3.37
N GLY A 20 16.74 -0.93 -2.96
CA GLY A 20 17.05 -2.27 -3.46
C GLY A 20 15.83 -3.17 -3.57
N VAL A 21 15.74 -3.91 -4.67
CA VAL A 21 14.59 -4.77 -5.00
C VAL A 21 14.42 -5.92 -3.99
N GLU A 22 15.50 -6.43 -3.41
CA GLU A 22 15.49 -7.43 -2.34
C GLU A 22 14.81 -6.90 -1.06
N LEU A 23 15.02 -5.62 -0.73
CA LEU A 23 14.39 -4.98 0.42
C LEU A 23 12.88 -4.82 0.19
N ALA A 24 12.50 -4.31 -0.98
CA ALA A 24 11.09 -4.21 -1.39
C ALA A 24 10.39 -5.58 -1.36
N ILE A 25 11.00 -6.63 -1.93
CA ILE A 25 10.45 -8.00 -1.93
C ILE A 25 10.34 -8.57 -0.51
N ARG A 26 11.32 -8.33 0.38
CA ARG A 26 11.26 -8.75 1.79
C ARG A 26 10.16 -8.03 2.56
N ARG A 27 10.00 -6.72 2.33
CA ARG A 27 8.93 -5.90 2.92
C ARG A 27 7.56 -6.37 2.45
N GLU A 28 7.36 -6.51 1.14
CA GLU A 28 6.10 -6.94 0.54
C GLU A 28 5.66 -8.34 1.03
N LYS A 29 6.60 -9.30 1.12
CA LYS A 29 6.35 -10.63 1.71
C LYS A 29 5.97 -10.56 3.20
N SER A 30 6.56 -9.64 3.95
CA SER A 30 6.22 -9.41 5.36
C SER A 30 4.82 -8.80 5.50
N LEU A 31 4.54 -7.71 4.76
CA LEU A 31 3.24 -7.05 4.73
C LEU A 31 2.13 -8.01 4.30
N LYS A 32 2.33 -8.86 3.28
CA LYS A 32 1.34 -9.86 2.86
C LYS A 32 0.87 -10.72 4.05
N ARG A 33 1.78 -11.15 4.93
CA ARG A 33 1.52 -11.94 6.15
C ARG A 33 0.90 -11.16 7.32
N TRP A 34 0.97 -9.84 7.36
CA TRP A 34 0.45 -9.05 8.47
C TRP A 34 -1.08 -9.13 8.60
N GLN A 35 -1.58 -9.07 9.84
CA GLN A 35 -3.01 -8.94 10.13
C GLN A 35 -3.57 -7.61 9.59
N ARG A 36 -4.88 -7.56 9.30
CA ARG A 36 -5.53 -6.36 8.75
C ARG A 36 -5.39 -5.10 9.64
N PRO A 37 -5.49 -5.16 10.99
CA PRO A 37 -5.32 -3.97 11.83
C PRO A 37 -3.93 -3.33 11.72
N TRP A 38 -2.87 -4.12 11.57
CA TRP A 38 -1.50 -3.58 11.43
C TRP A 38 -1.28 -2.90 10.06
N LYS A 39 -1.96 -3.37 9.02
CA LYS A 39 -1.99 -2.70 7.70
C LYS A 39 -2.74 -1.37 7.79
N ILE A 40 -3.88 -1.35 8.48
CA ILE A 40 -4.68 -0.15 8.74
C ILE A 40 -3.86 0.90 9.50
N ALA A 41 -3.27 0.54 10.65
CA ALA A 41 -2.47 1.45 11.46
C ALA A 41 -1.21 1.97 10.73
N LEU A 42 -0.62 1.16 9.83
CA LEU A 42 0.50 1.59 8.98
C LEU A 42 0.08 2.65 7.94
N ILE A 43 -1.11 2.49 7.34
CA ILE A 43 -1.69 3.47 6.41
C ILE A 43 -2.04 4.75 7.19
N GLU A 44 -2.75 4.63 8.31
CA GLU A 44 -3.27 5.77 9.08
C GLU A 44 -2.19 6.63 9.73
N ARG A 45 -0.99 6.07 9.99
CA ARG A 45 0.17 6.83 10.48
C ARG A 45 0.63 7.91 9.47
N ASP A 46 0.63 7.56 8.19
CA ASP A 46 1.21 8.39 7.12
C ASP A 46 0.13 9.06 6.24
N ASN A 47 -1.08 8.49 6.21
CA ASN A 47 -2.23 8.93 5.43
C ASN A 47 -3.55 8.73 6.23
N PRO A 48 -3.76 9.49 7.34
CA PRO A 48 -4.95 9.33 8.20
C PRO A 48 -6.28 9.67 7.51
N GLN A 49 -6.24 10.40 6.40
CA GLN A 49 -7.42 10.74 5.59
C GLN A 49 -7.71 9.73 4.47
N TRP A 50 -6.89 8.68 4.30
CA TRP A 50 -7.02 7.67 3.24
C TRP A 50 -7.07 8.26 1.82
N GLY A 51 -6.37 9.38 1.60
CA GLY A 51 -6.30 10.07 0.31
C GLY A 51 -5.56 9.26 -0.77
N ASP A 52 -5.87 9.53 -2.04
CA ASP A 52 -5.23 8.85 -3.18
C ASP A 52 -3.87 9.49 -3.52
N LEU A 53 -2.80 8.85 -3.04
CA LEU A 53 -1.42 9.29 -3.21
C LEU A 53 -0.95 9.24 -4.66
N TRP A 54 -1.65 8.53 -5.56
CA TRP A 54 -1.33 8.54 -6.99
C TRP A 54 -1.34 9.96 -7.57
N SER A 55 -2.29 10.79 -7.13
CA SER A 55 -2.42 12.20 -7.53
C SER A 55 -1.20 13.07 -7.17
N GLY A 56 -0.43 12.69 -6.14
CA GLY A 56 0.81 13.36 -5.74
C GLY A 56 2.06 12.81 -6.43
N LEU A 57 2.00 11.58 -6.96
CA LEU A 57 3.10 10.92 -7.67
C LEU A 57 3.10 11.19 -9.18
N SER A 58 1.93 11.49 -9.77
CA SER A 58 1.76 11.66 -11.22
C SER A 58 1.87 13.14 -11.66
N ARG A 59 2.90 13.86 -11.18
CA ARG A 59 3.07 15.31 -11.41
C ARG A 59 4.47 15.67 -11.91
#